data_AF-A0AAV2ZD76-F1
#
_entry.id   AF-A0AAV2ZD76-F1
#
_cell.length_a   1.000
_cell.length_b   1.000
_cell.length_c   1.000
_cell.angle_alpha   90.00
_cell.angle_beta   90.00
_cell.angle_gamma   90.00
#
_symmetry.space_group_name_H-M   'P 1'
#
loop_
_entity.id
_entity.type
_entity.pdbx_description
1 polymer ?
#
loop_
_entity_poly.entity_id
_entity_poly.type
_entity_poly.pdbx_seq_one_letter_code
_entity_poly.pdbx_strand_id
1 'polypeptide(L)'
;MRDNGKAGKPRDSKKKREKGGERKFVASFEEMAIRNRELEEKQSARKARRKEGDDDGDSDDDDEDDSEEEESSDEEGEGEKLVAFERVQQKSLFGFSQSADGPEFDKGKKKKSGIAAIVQIENPNLMPKQNKVIKAKDMKTNVEQQLSRREREAIEKERAAAAYMKKHLAGETVEAKKDLARLEEVRRRREEAEKRRQEEEAAAAEREKKKKVVEEKNDDEILDARAIKALKPNVLKEKLKERGLSIQGQKKDLIQRLIDYEDERAL
;
A
#
# COMPACT_ATOMS: atom_id res chain seq x y z
N MET A 1 -61.07 -41.43 -16.92
CA MET A 1 -60.38 -40.12 -16.86
C MET A 1 -60.17 -39.70 -15.42
N ARG A 2 -59.02 -40.08 -14.84
CA ARG A 2 -58.44 -39.47 -13.63
C ARG A 2 -56.93 -39.68 -13.72
N ASP A 3 -56.25 -38.73 -14.35
CA ASP A 3 -54.80 -38.66 -14.42
C ASP A 3 -54.24 -38.35 -13.04
N ASN A 4 -53.56 -39.32 -12.43
CA ASN A 4 -52.81 -39.10 -11.20
C ASN A 4 -51.52 -38.36 -11.54
N GLY A 5 -51.55 -37.04 -11.35
CA GLY A 5 -50.42 -36.14 -11.50
C GLY A 5 -49.21 -36.62 -10.70
N LYS A 6 -48.15 -36.97 -11.42
CA LYS A 6 -46.85 -37.37 -10.90
C LYS A 6 -46.22 -36.16 -10.19
N ALA A 7 -46.25 -36.16 -8.87
CA ALA A 7 -45.66 -35.12 -8.03
C ALA A 7 -44.15 -34.99 -8.35
N GLY A 8 -43.76 -33.84 -8.90
CA GLY A 8 -42.36 -33.52 -9.18
C GLY A 8 -41.53 -33.47 -7.91
N LYS A 9 -40.38 -34.15 -7.92
CA LYS A 9 -39.37 -34.08 -6.85
C LYS A 9 -38.95 -32.60 -6.66
N PRO A 10 -38.84 -32.09 -5.43
CA PRO A 10 -38.36 -30.73 -5.20
C PRO A 10 -36.91 -30.63 -5.70
N ARG A 11 -36.65 -29.67 -6.59
CA ARG A 11 -35.33 -29.38 -7.15
C ARG A 11 -34.42 -28.94 -6.00
N ASP A 12 -33.23 -29.56 -5.95
CA ASP A 12 -32.16 -29.27 -4.99
C ASP A 12 -32.07 -27.78 -4.65
N SER A 13 -32.25 -27.47 -3.36
CA SER A 13 -32.02 -26.14 -2.82
C SER A 13 -30.60 -25.71 -3.17
N LYS A 14 -30.45 -24.66 -3.99
CA LYS A 14 -29.17 -24.02 -4.29
C LYS A 14 -28.43 -23.76 -2.96
N LYS A 15 -27.40 -24.55 -2.67
CA LYS A 15 -26.46 -24.26 -1.58
C LYS A 15 -25.95 -22.86 -1.80
N LYS A 16 -26.27 -21.93 -0.88
CA LYS A 16 -25.68 -20.59 -0.86
C LYS A 16 -24.18 -20.78 -0.78
N ARG A 17 -23.48 -20.52 -1.89
CA ARG A 17 -22.02 -20.42 -1.89
C ARG A 17 -21.74 -19.09 -1.21
N GLU A 18 -21.46 -19.11 0.10
CA GLU A 18 -20.92 -17.94 0.78
C GLU A 18 -19.62 -17.57 0.07
N LYS A 19 -19.70 -16.55 -0.79
CA LYS A 19 -18.54 -15.98 -1.46
C LYS A 19 -17.80 -15.16 -0.42
N GLY A 20 -16.73 -15.73 0.11
CA GLY A 20 -15.83 -15.05 1.01
C GLY A 20 -15.55 -15.89 2.24
N GLY A 21 -14.46 -16.66 2.20
CA GLY A 21 -13.92 -17.26 3.42
C GLY A 21 -13.53 -16.17 4.42
N GLU A 22 -13.51 -16.53 5.70
CA GLU A 22 -13.13 -15.62 6.79
C GLU A 22 -11.78 -14.94 6.52
N ARG A 23 -11.74 -13.61 6.73
CA ARG A 23 -10.52 -12.81 6.56
C ARG A 23 -9.54 -13.16 7.66
N LYS A 24 -8.47 -13.90 7.31
CA LYS A 24 -7.36 -14.17 8.23
C LYS A 24 -6.44 -12.95 8.27
N PHE A 25 -6.28 -12.33 9.43
CA PHE A 25 -5.28 -11.29 9.66
C PHE A 25 -3.92 -11.94 10.00
N VAL A 26 -2.83 -11.23 9.71
CA VAL A 26 -1.46 -11.69 9.98
C VAL A 26 -0.94 -10.91 11.18
N ALA A 27 -0.43 -11.60 12.21
CA ALA A 27 0.01 -10.99 13.46
C ALA A 27 1.52 -10.71 13.54
N SER A 28 2.33 -11.31 12.65
CA SER A 28 3.79 -11.10 12.62
C SER A 28 4.38 -11.10 11.20
N PHE A 29 5.57 -10.53 11.05
CA PHE A 29 6.29 -10.48 9.76
C PHE A 29 6.66 -11.88 9.24
N GLU A 30 7.02 -12.78 10.15
CA GLU A 30 7.34 -14.17 9.82
C GLU A 30 6.11 -14.92 9.30
N GLU A 31 4.94 -14.69 9.91
CA GLU A 31 3.66 -15.22 9.46
C GLU A 31 3.25 -14.66 8.08
N MET A 32 3.58 -13.40 7.78
CA MET A 32 3.35 -12.80 6.46
C MET A 32 4.20 -13.47 5.38
N ALA A 33 5.49 -13.71 5.68
CA ALA A 33 6.41 -14.33 4.74
C ALA A 33 6.00 -15.77 4.41
N ILE A 34 5.57 -16.54 5.41
CA ILE A 34 5.06 -17.91 5.23
C ILE A 34 3.79 -17.89 4.38
N ARG A 35 2.84 -17.02 4.69
CA ARG A 35 1.60 -16.87 3.90
C ARG A 35 1.86 -16.51 2.44
N ASN A 36 2.79 -15.59 2.19
CA ASN A 36 3.13 -15.16 0.84
C ASN A 36 3.74 -16.31 0.03
N ARG A 37 4.65 -17.09 0.64
CA ARG A 37 5.23 -18.29 0.02
C ARG A 37 4.16 -19.32 -0.34
N GLU A 38 3.23 -19.63 0.56
CA GLU A 38 2.15 -20.57 0.29
C GLU A 38 1.20 -20.09 -0.83
N LEU A 39 0.94 -18.78 -0.90
CA LEU A 39 0.10 -18.21 -1.95
C LEU A 39 0.78 -18.30 -3.31
N GLU A 40 2.09 -18.05 -3.38
CA GLU A 40 2.90 -18.17 -4.59
C GLU A 40 2.96 -19.63 -5.09
N GLU A 41 3.12 -20.60 -4.19
CA GLU A 41 3.03 -22.04 -4.51
C GLU A 41 1.65 -22.42 -5.07
N LYS A 42 0.57 -21.93 -4.45
CA LYS A 42 -0.80 -22.17 -4.96
C LYS A 42 -1.03 -21.54 -6.33
N GLN A 43 -0.50 -20.34 -6.57
CA GLN A 43 -0.63 -19.66 -7.86
C GLN A 43 0.18 -20.37 -8.95
N SER A 44 1.41 -20.79 -8.66
CA SER A 44 2.25 -21.53 -9.60
C SER A 44 1.63 -22.90 -9.94
N ALA A 45 1.04 -23.60 -8.97
CA ALA A 45 0.31 -24.85 -9.23
C ALA A 45 -0.93 -24.64 -10.12
N ARG A 46 -1.69 -23.56 -9.94
CA ARG A 46 -2.81 -23.21 -10.83
C ARG A 46 -2.34 -22.89 -12.24
N LYS A 47 -1.22 -22.16 -12.36
CA LYS A 47 -0.61 -21.81 -13.64
C LYS A 47 -0.08 -23.05 -14.36
N ALA A 48 0.50 -24.00 -13.63
CA ALA A 48 0.95 -25.28 -14.18
C ALA A 48 -0.22 -26.08 -14.75
N ARG A 49 -1.35 -26.20 -14.02
CA ARG A 49 -2.56 -26.88 -14.52
C ARG A 49 -3.17 -26.23 -15.76
N ARG A 50 -3.13 -24.90 -15.86
CA ARG A 50 -3.58 -24.19 -17.07
C ARG A 50 -2.63 -24.43 -18.25
N LYS A 51 -1.32 -24.43 -17.99
CA LYS A 51 -0.31 -24.65 -19.02
C LYS A 51 -0.26 -26.11 -19.52
N GLU A 52 -0.62 -27.06 -18.67
CA GLU A 52 -0.65 -28.50 -19.00
C GLU A 52 -2.01 -28.94 -19.60
N GLY A 53 -3.03 -28.07 -19.57
CA GLY A 53 -4.38 -28.34 -20.07
C GLY A 53 -4.78 -27.56 -21.32
N ASP A 54 -3.81 -27.11 -22.12
CA ASP A 54 -4.05 -26.32 -23.35
C ASP A 54 -3.51 -27.09 -24.57
N ASP A 55 -4.24 -28.15 -24.92
CA ASP A 55 -4.27 -28.81 -26.22
C ASP A 55 -5.66 -29.45 -26.38
N ASP A 56 -6.68 -28.61 -26.57
CA ASP A 56 -7.90 -28.93 -27.33
C ASP A 56 -8.78 -27.66 -27.38
N GLY A 57 -8.99 -27.16 -28.60
CA GLY A 57 -9.38 -25.79 -28.88
C GLY A 57 -10.87 -25.48 -28.89
N ASP A 58 -11.17 -24.19 -29.08
CA ASP A 58 -12.11 -23.74 -30.10
C ASP A 58 -11.86 -22.25 -30.39
N SER A 59 -11.86 -21.92 -31.67
CA SER A 59 -11.71 -20.59 -32.23
C SER A 59 -12.99 -20.31 -32.99
N ASP A 60 -13.87 -19.48 -32.44
CA ASP A 60 -14.93 -18.73 -33.12
C ASP A 60 -15.18 -17.51 -32.23
N ASP A 61 -14.78 -16.29 -32.62
CA ASP A 61 -15.34 -15.39 -33.63
C ASP A 61 -16.56 -14.60 -33.10
N ASP A 62 -16.47 -13.28 -33.31
CA ASP A 62 -17.46 -12.20 -33.17
C ASP A 62 -18.26 -11.99 -31.87
N ASP A 63 -18.13 -10.80 -31.27
CA ASP A 63 -19.25 -9.83 -31.27
C ASP A 63 -18.84 -8.48 -30.62
N GLU A 64 -18.78 -7.49 -31.52
CA GLU A 64 -19.35 -6.14 -31.42
C GLU A 64 -18.90 -5.17 -30.30
N ASP A 65 -18.18 -4.15 -30.78
CA ASP A 65 -18.13 -2.77 -30.30
C ASP A 65 -19.54 -2.20 -30.13
N ASP A 66 -19.94 -1.92 -28.88
CA ASP A 66 -21.03 -0.98 -28.57
C ASP A 66 -20.53 0.02 -27.53
N SER A 67 -20.06 1.14 -28.06
CA SER A 67 -19.79 2.38 -27.35
C SER A 67 -21.12 3.06 -26.99
N GLU A 68 -21.51 3.12 -25.71
CA GLU A 68 -22.20 4.30 -25.15
C GLU A 68 -21.87 4.50 -23.67
N GLU A 69 -21.58 5.75 -23.36
CA GLU A 69 -21.34 6.33 -22.04
C GLU A 69 -22.58 6.19 -21.14
N GLU A 70 -22.37 5.97 -19.84
CA GLU A 70 -23.00 6.78 -18.78
C GLU A 70 -22.48 6.37 -17.39
N GLU A 71 -22.49 7.35 -16.53
CA GLU A 71 -21.66 7.55 -15.34
C GLU A 71 -22.26 6.85 -14.10
N SER A 72 -21.41 6.22 -13.28
CA SER A 72 -21.74 5.94 -11.87
C SER A 72 -20.48 5.99 -11.01
N SER A 73 -20.44 7.05 -10.19
CA SER A 73 -19.51 7.38 -9.13
C SER A 73 -19.31 6.30 -8.05
N ASP A 74 -18.19 6.47 -7.32
CA ASP A 74 -17.73 5.85 -6.06
C ASP A 74 -17.16 4.42 -6.15
N GLU A 75 -16.01 4.07 -5.57
CA GLU A 75 -14.97 4.77 -4.80
C GLU A 75 -13.91 3.67 -4.52
N GLU A 76 -12.64 3.97 -4.81
CA GLU A 76 -11.41 3.41 -4.24
C GLU A 76 -11.06 1.89 -4.39
N GLY A 77 -9.98 1.62 -5.14
CA GLY A 77 -8.77 1.14 -4.47
C GLY A 77 -8.08 -0.13 -4.99
N GLU A 78 -7.42 -0.07 -6.16
CA GLU A 78 -6.32 -0.99 -6.51
C GLU A 78 -5.53 -0.41 -7.70
N GLY A 79 -4.22 -0.19 -7.66
CA GLY A 79 -3.20 -1.07 -7.09
C GLY A 79 -2.39 -1.64 -8.25
N GLU A 80 -1.37 -0.91 -8.66
CA GLU A 80 -0.12 -1.42 -9.25
C GLU A 80 -0.26 -2.41 -10.44
N LYS A 81 -0.19 -1.87 -11.66
CA LYS A 81 0.16 -2.66 -12.85
C LYS A 81 1.59 -3.17 -12.71
N LEU A 82 1.72 -4.39 -12.19
CA LEU A 82 2.93 -5.22 -12.29
C LEU A 82 3.21 -5.47 -13.78
N VAL A 83 4.15 -4.70 -14.34
CA VAL A 83 4.71 -4.95 -15.66
C VAL A 83 5.51 -6.25 -15.57
N ALA A 84 4.99 -7.30 -16.20
CA ALA A 84 5.69 -8.58 -16.33
C ALA A 84 7.04 -8.34 -17.03
N PHE A 85 8.12 -8.40 -16.26
CA PHE A 85 9.48 -8.32 -16.78
C PHE A 85 9.75 -9.57 -17.63
N GLU A 86 9.81 -9.38 -18.94
CA GLU A 86 10.27 -10.39 -19.90
C GLU A 86 11.69 -10.80 -19.52
N ARG A 87 11.86 -12.07 -19.10
CA ARG A 87 13.15 -12.65 -18.75
C ARG A 87 14.00 -12.80 -20.00
N VAL A 88 14.68 -11.73 -20.39
CA VAL A 88 15.79 -11.75 -21.34
C VAL A 88 16.87 -12.67 -20.77
N GLN A 89 17.23 -13.73 -21.50
CA GLN A 89 18.41 -14.54 -21.18
C GLN A 89 19.65 -13.63 -21.23
N GLN A 90 20.13 -13.24 -20.05
CA GLN A 90 21.43 -12.58 -19.92
C GLN A 90 22.53 -13.63 -20.16
N LYS A 91 23.07 -13.63 -21.38
CA LYS A 91 24.42 -14.15 -21.61
C LYS A 91 25.39 -13.19 -20.91
N SER A 92 25.98 -13.69 -19.84
CA SER A 92 27.02 -13.07 -19.02
C SER A 92 28.08 -12.35 -19.87
N LEU A 93 28.09 -11.02 -19.80
CA LEU A 93 29.07 -10.14 -20.45
C LEU A 93 29.92 -9.37 -19.43
N PHE A 94 30.24 -9.98 -18.27
CA PHE A 94 31.23 -9.42 -17.36
C PHE A 94 31.89 -10.54 -16.55
N GLY A 95 33.13 -10.87 -16.90
CA GLY A 95 33.91 -11.96 -16.32
C GLY A 95 35.32 -11.99 -16.88
N PHE A 96 36.09 -10.94 -16.60
CA PHE A 96 37.55 -10.88 -16.74
C PHE A 96 38.02 -9.95 -15.59
N SER A 97 38.87 -10.31 -14.63
CA SER A 97 40.01 -11.21 -14.65
C SER A 97 40.48 -11.54 -13.23
N GLN A 98 40.89 -12.79 -12.97
CA GLN A 98 42.09 -13.08 -12.18
C GLN A 98 42.57 -14.50 -12.51
N SER A 99 43.75 -14.57 -13.14
CA SER A 99 44.77 -15.64 -13.16
C SER A 99 44.38 -17.12 -13.22
N ALA A 100 45.09 -17.80 -14.13
CA ALA A 100 45.49 -19.22 -14.15
C ALA A 100 44.71 -20.15 -15.10
N ASP A 101 45.44 -20.56 -16.15
CA ASP A 101 45.28 -21.73 -17.03
C ASP A 101 43.87 -22.26 -17.31
N GLY A 102 43.35 -21.89 -18.49
CA GLY A 102 42.25 -22.56 -19.17
C GLY A 102 42.57 -22.69 -20.66
N PRO A 103 42.23 -23.82 -21.31
CA PRO A 103 42.94 -24.33 -22.48
C PRO A 103 42.77 -23.41 -23.70
N GLU A 104 43.87 -23.23 -24.45
CA GLU A 104 43.87 -22.60 -25.77
C GLU A 104 42.78 -23.21 -26.65
N PHE A 105 41.70 -22.46 -26.85
CA PHE A 105 40.71 -22.77 -27.87
C PHE A 105 41.30 -22.33 -29.20
N ASP A 106 42.05 -23.22 -29.84
CA ASP A 106 42.50 -23.08 -31.22
C ASP A 106 41.26 -22.73 -32.06
N LYS A 107 41.23 -21.50 -32.61
CA LYS A 107 40.20 -21.03 -33.53
C LYS A 107 40.42 -21.74 -34.87
N GLY A 108 40.22 -23.05 -34.83
CA GLY A 108 40.23 -23.95 -35.96
C GLY A 108 39.26 -23.43 -37.00
N LYS A 109 39.85 -23.05 -38.13
CA LYS A 109 39.25 -22.84 -39.44
C LYS A 109 37.89 -23.55 -39.50
N LYS A 110 36.79 -22.79 -39.58
CA LYS A 110 35.45 -23.34 -39.78
C LYS A 110 35.52 -24.25 -41.01
N LYS A 111 35.57 -25.58 -40.78
CA LYS A 111 35.62 -26.55 -41.87
C LYS A 111 34.29 -26.40 -42.61
N LYS A 112 34.34 -25.92 -43.85
CA LYS A 112 33.15 -25.88 -44.71
C LYS A 112 32.71 -27.33 -44.87
N SER A 113 31.59 -27.72 -44.26
CA SER A 113 31.05 -29.08 -44.35
C SER A 113 30.04 -29.16 -45.50
N GLY A 114 30.03 -30.26 -46.23
CA GLY A 114 29.07 -30.53 -47.29
C GLY A 114 29.46 -29.97 -48.66
N ILE A 115 28.47 -29.78 -49.53
CA ILE A 115 28.63 -29.41 -50.96
C ILE A 115 29.42 -28.10 -51.13
N ALA A 116 29.36 -27.19 -50.15
CA ALA A 116 30.13 -25.94 -50.10
C ALA A 116 31.67 -26.13 -49.96
N ALA A 117 32.15 -27.35 -49.65
CA ALA A 117 33.56 -27.70 -49.66
C ALA A 117 34.07 -28.10 -51.05
N ILE A 118 33.17 -28.58 -51.92
CA ILE A 118 33.47 -29.13 -53.25
C ILE A 118 33.17 -28.08 -54.33
N VAL A 119 32.15 -27.25 -54.14
CA VAL A 119 31.76 -26.21 -55.10
C VAL A 119 32.60 -24.95 -54.91
N GLN A 120 33.53 -24.72 -55.84
CA GLN A 120 34.25 -23.46 -55.98
C GLN A 120 33.30 -22.41 -56.58
N ILE A 121 32.87 -21.45 -55.77
CA ILE A 121 32.05 -20.33 -56.22
C ILE A 121 32.98 -19.29 -56.87
N GLU A 122 33.24 -19.45 -58.17
CA GLU A 122 33.93 -18.46 -58.99
C GLU A 122 32.95 -17.37 -59.45
N ASN A 123 32.49 -16.53 -58.52
CA ASN A 123 31.70 -15.36 -58.87
C ASN A 123 32.64 -14.17 -59.13
N PRO A 124 32.79 -13.71 -60.40
CA PRO A 124 33.69 -12.61 -60.74
C PRO A 124 33.28 -11.25 -60.16
N ASN A 125 32.04 -11.11 -59.65
CA ASN A 125 31.57 -9.92 -58.92
C ASN A 125 31.72 -10.03 -57.40
N LEU A 126 32.30 -11.12 -56.88
CA LEU A 126 32.55 -11.27 -55.45
C LEU A 126 33.74 -10.40 -55.06
N MET A 127 33.48 -9.12 -54.79
CA MET A 127 34.50 -8.21 -54.29
C MET A 127 35.13 -8.79 -53.02
N PRO A 128 36.47 -8.96 -52.94
CA PRO A 128 37.10 -9.45 -51.74
C PRO A 128 36.81 -8.45 -50.62
N LYS A 129 36.35 -8.95 -49.45
CA LYS A 129 36.14 -8.13 -48.26
C LYS A 129 37.50 -7.64 -47.75
N GLN A 130 38.01 -6.57 -48.34
CA GLN A 130 39.21 -5.88 -47.86
C GLN A 130 38.81 -5.09 -46.62
N ASN A 131 39.27 -5.55 -45.47
CA ASN A 131 39.17 -4.85 -44.19
C ASN A 131 40.04 -3.58 -44.24
N LYS A 132 39.55 -2.51 -44.87
CA LYS A 132 40.19 -1.19 -44.80
C LYS A 132 39.90 -0.60 -43.43
N VAL A 133 40.81 -0.88 -42.49
CA VAL A 133 40.83 -0.23 -41.17
C VAL A 133 41.30 1.21 -41.41
N ILE A 134 40.37 2.14 -41.58
CA ILE A 134 40.67 3.57 -41.65
C ILE A 134 41.22 3.96 -40.28
N LYS A 135 42.46 4.47 -40.24
CA LYS A 135 43.13 4.85 -38.99
C LYS A 135 42.46 6.13 -38.47
N ALA A 136 42.16 6.15 -37.16
CA ALA A 136 41.45 7.25 -36.49
C ALA A 136 42.09 8.64 -36.68
N LYS A 137 43.37 8.71 -37.09
CA LYS A 137 44.09 9.96 -37.36
C LYS A 137 43.70 10.64 -38.68
N ASP A 138 43.07 9.92 -39.61
CA ASP A 138 42.66 10.46 -40.92
C ASP A 138 41.22 10.98 -40.94
N MET A 139 40.46 10.79 -39.84
CA MET A 139 39.12 11.37 -39.67
C MET A 139 39.25 12.83 -39.22
N LYS A 140 39.27 13.75 -40.20
CA LYS A 140 39.21 15.20 -39.96
C LYS A 140 37.97 15.54 -39.12
N THR A 141 38.18 16.09 -37.93
CA THR A 141 37.20 16.39 -36.89
C THR A 141 36.34 17.64 -37.14
N ASN A 142 36.28 18.15 -38.39
CA ASN A 142 35.61 19.41 -38.72
C ASN A 142 34.51 19.25 -39.79
N VAL A 143 33.94 18.06 -39.88
CA VAL A 143 32.66 17.88 -40.55
C VAL A 143 31.70 17.53 -39.44
N GLU A 144 30.91 18.50 -38.98
CA GLU A 144 29.74 18.23 -38.16
C GLU A 144 28.96 17.14 -38.88
N GLN A 145 29.04 15.91 -38.37
CA GLN A 145 28.21 14.83 -38.87
C GLN A 145 26.80 15.26 -38.59
N GLN A 146 26.13 15.77 -39.62
CA GLN A 146 24.75 16.16 -39.56
C GLN A 146 23.98 14.88 -39.26
N LEU A 147 23.63 14.71 -37.99
CA LEU A 147 22.84 13.59 -37.49
C LEU A 147 21.69 13.34 -38.45
N SER A 148 21.49 12.08 -38.79
CA SER A 148 20.41 11.68 -39.67
C SER A 148 19.11 12.28 -39.16
N ARG A 149 18.19 12.65 -40.04
CA ARG A 149 16.89 13.23 -39.64
C ARG A 149 16.22 12.41 -38.53
N ARG A 150 16.34 11.08 -38.62
CA ARG A 150 15.86 10.13 -37.63
C ARG A 150 16.57 10.21 -36.27
N GLU A 151 17.88 10.48 -36.26
CA GLU A 151 18.67 10.65 -35.05
C GLU A 151 18.38 12.00 -34.37
N ARG A 152 18.15 13.06 -35.15
CA ARG A 152 17.74 14.36 -34.61
C ARG A 152 16.38 14.28 -33.92
N GLU A 153 15.40 13.67 -34.58
CA GLU A 153 14.06 13.47 -34.02
C GLU A 153 14.10 12.55 -32.78
N ALA A 154 14.97 11.53 -32.75
CA ALA A 154 15.16 10.68 -31.57
C ALA A 154 15.74 11.45 -30.37
N ILE A 155 16.77 12.27 -30.59
CA ILE A 155 17.40 13.08 -29.54
C ILE A 155 16.43 14.17 -29.04
N GLU A 156 15.66 14.77 -29.93
CA GLU A 156 14.65 15.76 -29.55
C GLU A 156 13.52 15.13 -28.73
N LYS A 157 13.06 13.94 -29.11
CA LYS A 157 12.07 13.17 -28.35
C LYS A 157 12.60 12.80 -26.96
N GLU A 158 13.85 12.37 -26.87
CA GLU A 158 14.51 12.07 -25.59
C GLU A 158 14.64 13.32 -24.72
N ARG A 159 15.06 14.45 -25.30
CA ARG A 159 15.16 15.74 -24.60
C ARG A 159 13.80 16.23 -24.12
N ALA A 160 12.75 16.10 -24.93
CA ALA A 160 11.39 16.49 -24.55
C ALA A 160 10.86 15.63 -23.40
N ALA A 161 11.07 14.31 -23.46
CA ALA A 161 10.73 13.40 -22.38
C ALA A 161 11.50 13.74 -21.09
N ALA A 162 12.81 13.97 -21.18
CA ALA A 162 13.62 14.37 -20.04
C ALA A 162 13.19 15.72 -19.45
N ALA A 163 12.82 16.70 -20.30
CA ALA A 163 12.32 17.99 -19.85
C ALA A 163 10.96 17.86 -19.15
N TYR A 164 10.05 17.03 -19.68
CA TYR A 164 8.78 16.72 -19.03
C TYR A 164 9.00 16.06 -17.67
N MET A 165 9.84 15.03 -17.60
CA MET A 165 10.17 14.36 -16.35
C MET A 165 10.79 15.32 -15.34
N LYS A 166 11.69 16.21 -15.77
CA LYS A 166 12.26 17.25 -14.91
C LYS A 166 11.20 18.19 -14.36
N LYS A 167 10.25 18.65 -15.19
CA LYS A 167 9.12 19.50 -14.75
C LYS A 167 8.17 18.76 -13.82
N HIS A 168 7.91 17.48 -14.07
CA HIS A 168 7.04 16.66 -13.23
C HIS A 168 7.68 16.47 -11.84
N LEU A 169 8.96 16.13 -11.79
CA LEU A 169 9.72 16.04 -10.54
C LEU A 169 9.82 17.39 -9.80
N ALA A 170 9.88 18.50 -10.55
CA ALA A 170 9.83 19.84 -9.97
C ALA A 170 8.44 20.27 -9.47
N GLY A 171 7.39 19.46 -9.71
CA GLY A 171 6.02 19.82 -9.32
C GLY A 171 5.37 20.86 -10.23
N GLU A 172 5.91 21.12 -11.43
CA GLU A 172 5.40 22.16 -12.32
C GLU A 172 4.28 21.66 -13.24
N THR A 173 4.25 20.36 -13.54
CA THR A 173 3.20 19.73 -14.35
C THR A 173 1.86 19.77 -13.62
N VAL A 174 0.77 19.80 -14.38
CA VAL A 174 -0.59 19.84 -13.81
C VAL A 174 -0.87 18.63 -12.91
N GLU A 175 -0.37 17.46 -13.29
CA GLU A 175 -0.47 16.22 -12.49
C GLU A 175 0.27 16.34 -11.16
N ALA A 176 1.56 16.71 -11.19
CA ALA A 176 2.34 16.83 -9.96
C ALA A 176 1.79 17.94 -9.03
N LYS A 177 1.24 19.02 -9.58
CA LYS A 177 0.53 20.05 -8.80
C LYS A 177 -0.71 19.50 -8.10
N LYS A 178 -1.50 18.66 -8.79
CA LYS A 178 -2.67 18.01 -8.19
C LYS A 178 -2.26 17.05 -7.08
N ASP A 179 -1.21 16.27 -7.30
CA ASP A 179 -0.70 15.35 -6.28
C ASP A 179 -0.17 16.09 -5.06
N LEU A 180 0.57 17.18 -5.26
CA LEU A 180 1.01 18.06 -4.16
C LEU A 180 -0.18 18.68 -3.42
N ALA A 181 -1.20 19.17 -4.14
CA ALA A 181 -2.41 19.70 -3.51
C ALA A 181 -3.15 18.66 -2.67
N ARG A 182 -3.26 17.41 -3.15
CA ARG A 182 -3.83 16.28 -2.39
C ARG A 182 -2.99 15.99 -1.14
N LEU A 183 -1.67 16.01 -1.24
CA LEU A 183 -0.78 15.81 -0.10
C LEU A 183 -0.88 16.96 0.93
N GLU A 184 -1.01 18.21 0.48
CA GLU A 184 -1.22 19.37 1.33
C GLU A 184 -2.56 19.30 2.06
N GLU A 185 -3.63 18.87 1.40
CA GLU A 185 -4.93 18.67 2.04
C GLU A 185 -4.86 17.60 3.14
N VAL A 186 -4.18 16.49 2.88
CA VAL A 186 -3.96 15.44 3.88
C VAL A 186 -3.14 15.96 5.06
N ARG A 187 -2.09 16.74 4.81
CA ARG A 187 -1.30 17.39 5.88
C ARG A 187 -2.17 18.33 6.70
N ARG A 188 -2.96 19.19 6.06
CA ARG A 188 -3.88 20.12 6.73
C ARG A 188 -4.88 19.35 7.61
N ARG A 189 -5.49 18.28 7.09
CA ARG A 189 -6.44 17.46 7.84
C ARG A 189 -5.79 16.79 9.05
N ARG A 190 -4.54 16.35 8.93
CA ARG A 190 -3.78 15.78 10.06
C ARG A 190 -3.45 16.84 11.11
N GLU A 191 -2.95 18.00 10.68
CA GLU A 191 -2.64 19.12 11.58
C GLU A 191 -3.88 19.65 12.28
N GLU A 192 -5.02 19.77 11.59
CA GLU A 192 -6.30 20.16 12.18
C GLU A 192 -6.80 19.13 13.20
N ALA A 193 -6.66 17.83 12.90
CA ALA A 193 -7.02 16.77 13.84
C ALA A 193 -6.11 16.76 15.08
N GLU A 194 -4.81 16.97 14.90
CA GLU A 194 -3.85 17.06 16.01
C GLU A 194 -4.10 18.30 16.88
N LYS A 195 -4.35 19.46 16.26
CA LYS A 195 -4.73 20.69 16.98
C LYS A 195 -6.03 20.50 17.75
N ARG A 196 -7.06 19.93 17.13
CA ARG A 196 -8.33 19.64 17.81
C ARG A 196 -8.14 18.68 18.98
N ARG A 197 -7.31 17.64 18.83
CA ARG A 197 -7.00 16.72 19.93
C ARG A 197 -6.28 17.44 21.09
N GLN A 198 -5.31 18.30 20.77
CA GLN A 198 -4.59 19.08 21.78
C GLN A 198 -5.51 20.09 22.50
N GLU A 199 -6.41 20.76 21.78
CA GLU A 199 -7.39 21.67 22.38
C GLU A 199 -8.39 20.93 23.27
N GLU A 200 -8.88 19.77 22.84
CA GLU A 200 -9.78 18.92 23.63
C GLU A 200 -9.08 18.39 24.89
N GLU A 201 -7.81 17.98 24.79
CA GLU A 201 -7.00 17.54 25.92
C GLU A 201 -6.70 18.68 26.90
N ALA A 202 -6.35 19.87 26.40
CA ALA A 202 -6.14 21.06 27.22
C ALA A 202 -7.44 21.50 27.92
N ALA A 203 -8.58 21.49 27.21
CA ALA A 203 -9.88 21.81 27.79
C ALA A 203 -10.32 20.76 28.83
N ALA A 204 -10.03 19.48 28.60
CA ALA A 204 -10.27 18.42 29.57
C ALA A 204 -9.42 18.61 30.83
N ALA A 205 -8.12 18.89 30.68
CA ALA A 205 -7.21 19.15 31.79
C ALA A 205 -7.63 20.40 32.60
N GLU A 206 -8.09 21.47 31.95
CA GLU A 206 -8.65 22.63 32.66
C GLU A 206 -9.93 22.30 33.41
N ARG A 207 -10.83 21.52 32.81
CA ARG A 207 -12.07 21.08 33.48
C ARG A 207 -11.75 20.21 34.69
N GLU A 208 -10.78 19.31 34.59
CA GLU A 208 -10.33 18.51 35.73
C GLU A 208 -9.69 19.36 36.82
N LYS A 209 -8.84 20.32 36.47
CA LYS A 209 -8.27 21.27 37.45
C LYS A 209 -9.37 22.08 38.13
N LYS A 210 -10.34 22.60 37.38
CA LYS A 210 -11.49 23.33 37.95
C LYS A 210 -12.33 22.45 38.86
N LYS A 211 -12.57 21.18 38.50
CA LYS A 211 -13.26 20.21 39.36
C LYS A 211 -12.49 19.97 40.65
N LYS A 212 -11.19 19.68 40.58
CA LYS A 212 -10.34 19.47 41.77
C LYS A 212 -10.30 20.69 42.68
N VAL A 213 -10.15 21.89 42.12
CA VAL A 213 -10.17 23.14 42.91
C VAL A 213 -11.54 23.40 43.55
N VAL A 214 -12.64 23.03 42.87
CA VAL A 214 -13.99 23.13 43.46
C VAL A 214 -14.20 22.06 44.53
N GLU A 215 -13.73 20.84 44.33
CA GLU A 215 -13.75 19.76 45.33
C GLU A 215 -12.93 20.15 46.58
N GLU A 216 -11.69 20.61 46.41
CA GLU A 216 -10.83 21.11 47.50
C GLU A 216 -11.50 22.24 48.28
N LYS A 217 -12.14 23.21 47.58
CA LYS A 217 -12.88 24.29 48.25
C LYS A 217 -14.11 23.78 49.01
N ASN A 218 -14.85 22.83 48.45
CA ASN A 218 -16.01 22.23 49.14
C ASN A 218 -15.59 21.36 50.34
N ASP A 219 -14.35 20.86 50.32
CA ASP A 219 -13.75 20.13 51.43
C ASP A 219 -13.18 21.04 52.50
N ASP A 220 -12.81 22.29 52.18
CA ASP A 220 -12.24 23.25 53.12
C ASP A 220 -13.23 24.18 53.82
N GLU A 221 -14.48 24.25 53.37
CA GLU A 221 -15.52 25.00 54.05
C GLU A 221 -15.97 24.28 55.34
N ILE A 222 -15.58 24.84 56.49
CA ILE A 222 -16.05 24.42 57.82
C ILE A 222 -17.56 24.63 57.88
N LEU A 223 -18.31 23.54 58.02
CA LEU A 223 -19.76 23.60 58.09
C LEU A 223 -20.21 23.96 59.51
N ASP A 224 -20.91 25.08 59.64
CA ASP A 224 -21.44 25.54 60.93
C ASP A 224 -22.49 24.54 61.49
N ALA A 225 -22.47 24.29 62.80
CA ALA A 225 -23.26 23.21 63.43
C ALA A 225 -24.79 23.34 63.19
N ARG A 226 -25.28 24.56 62.95
CA ARG A 226 -26.67 24.84 62.59
C ARG A 226 -26.99 24.41 61.16
N ALA A 227 -26.06 24.59 60.23
CA ALA A 227 -26.21 24.19 58.84
C ALA A 227 -26.25 22.66 58.71
N ILE A 228 -25.36 21.95 59.42
CA ILE A 228 -25.29 20.47 59.42
C ILE A 228 -26.64 19.86 59.82
N LYS A 229 -27.30 20.40 60.83
CA LYS A 229 -28.61 19.92 61.31
C LYS A 229 -29.73 20.09 60.29
N ALA A 230 -29.65 21.11 59.44
CA ALA A 230 -30.63 21.41 58.40
C ALA A 230 -30.48 20.54 57.13
N LEU A 231 -29.32 19.90 56.93
CA LEU A 231 -29.05 19.08 55.75
C LEU A 231 -29.98 17.86 55.65
N LYS A 232 -30.21 17.42 54.41
CA LYS A 232 -30.96 16.21 54.08
C LYS A 232 -30.09 14.96 54.36
N PRO A 233 -30.69 13.81 54.71
CA PRO A 233 -29.93 12.59 55.02
C PRO A 233 -29.01 12.15 53.88
N ASN A 234 -29.40 12.32 52.61
CA ASN A 234 -28.55 11.96 51.47
C ASN A 234 -27.29 12.83 51.38
N VAL A 235 -27.44 14.15 51.59
CA VAL A 235 -26.32 15.10 51.58
C VAL A 235 -25.38 14.86 52.76
N LEU A 236 -25.93 14.52 53.95
CA LEU A 236 -25.11 14.12 55.11
C LEU A 236 -24.28 12.86 54.82
N LYS A 237 -24.86 11.88 54.11
CA LYS A 237 -24.15 10.66 53.70
C LYS A 237 -23.04 10.93 52.68
N GLU A 238 -23.28 11.82 51.72
CA GLU A 238 -22.27 12.26 50.74
C GLU A 238 -21.12 12.97 51.44
N LYS A 239 -21.41 13.92 52.32
CA LYS A 239 -20.39 14.64 53.11
C LYS A 239 -19.59 13.71 54.03
N LEU A 240 -20.24 12.76 54.70
CA LEU A 240 -19.52 11.73 55.48
C LEU A 240 -18.65 10.84 54.59
N LYS A 241 -19.10 10.51 53.37
CA LYS A 241 -18.33 9.70 52.42
C LYS A 241 -17.12 10.46 51.85
N GLU A 242 -17.29 11.74 51.52
CA GLU A 242 -16.22 12.68 51.12
C GLU A 242 -15.12 12.73 52.19
N ARG A 243 -15.52 12.78 53.46
CA ARG A 243 -14.59 12.81 54.61
C ARG A 243 -14.16 11.42 55.12
N GLY A 244 -14.54 10.33 54.45
CA GLY A 244 -14.13 8.96 54.81
C GLY A 244 -14.76 8.38 56.08
N LEU A 245 -15.83 8.98 56.59
CA LEU A 245 -16.57 8.56 57.80
C LEU A 245 -17.69 7.56 57.47
N SER A 246 -18.13 6.80 58.48
CA SER A 246 -19.18 5.79 58.31
C SER A 246 -20.57 6.40 58.01
N ILE A 247 -21.23 5.85 56.99
CA ILE A 247 -22.52 6.27 56.44
C ILE A 247 -23.71 5.56 57.14
N GLN A 248 -23.44 4.61 58.03
CA GLN A 248 -24.46 3.78 58.66
C GLN A 248 -25.15 4.51 59.83
N GLY A 249 -26.46 4.34 59.98
CA GLY A 249 -27.22 4.83 61.15
C GLY A 249 -28.36 5.77 60.79
N GLN A 250 -28.97 6.36 61.82
CA GLN A 250 -30.05 7.33 61.69
C GLN A 250 -29.51 8.73 61.37
N LYS A 251 -30.37 9.63 60.90
CA LYS A 251 -29.98 11.02 60.56
C LYS A 251 -29.27 11.73 61.73
N LYS A 252 -29.67 11.47 62.98
CA LYS A 252 -29.05 12.07 64.17
C LYS A 252 -27.61 11.61 64.34
N ASP A 253 -27.34 10.33 64.16
CA ASP A 253 -26.00 9.75 64.26
C ASP A 253 -25.08 10.28 63.15
N LEU A 254 -25.63 10.47 61.94
CA LEU A 254 -24.91 11.07 60.82
C LEU A 254 -24.55 12.55 61.10
N ILE A 255 -25.47 13.29 61.72
CA ILE A 255 -25.24 14.68 62.13
C ILE A 255 -24.16 14.76 63.21
N GLN A 256 -24.25 13.94 64.26
CA GLN A 256 -23.30 13.97 65.37
C GLN A 256 -21.88 13.68 64.89
N ARG A 257 -21.66 12.61 64.12
CA ARG A 257 -20.33 12.29 63.59
C ARG A 257 -19.75 13.39 62.73
N LEU A 258 -20.58 14.08 61.95
CA LEU A 258 -20.12 15.19 61.11
C LEU A 258 -19.79 16.43 61.95
N ILE A 259 -20.54 16.70 63.02
CA ILE A 259 -20.21 17.76 63.98
C ILE A 259 -18.91 17.42 64.71
N ASP A 260 -18.77 16.20 65.24
CA ASP A 260 -17.58 15.77 65.98
C ASP A 260 -16.32 15.91 65.12
N TYR A 261 -16.40 15.55 63.82
CA TYR A 261 -15.29 15.71 62.87
C TYR A 261 -14.94 17.17 62.55
N GLU A 262 -15.95 18.04 62.37
CA GLU A 262 -15.70 19.48 62.14
C GLU A 262 -15.16 20.17 63.40
N ASP A 263 -15.61 19.75 64.58
CA ASP A 263 -15.11 20.25 65.88
C ASP A 263 -13.65 19.80 66.10
N GLU A 264 -13.30 18.55 65.79
CA GLU A 264 -11.91 18.04 65.81
C GLU A 264 -11.00 18.76 64.82
N ARG A 265 -11.55 19.19 63.68
CA ARG A 265 -10.82 19.97 62.66
C ARG A 265 -10.62 21.44 63.06
N ALA A 266 -11.52 21.99 63.88
CA ALA A 266 -11.48 23.39 64.30
C ALA A 266 -10.55 23.65 65.51
N LEU A 267 -10.15 22.59 66.22
CA LEU A 267 -9.17 22.58 67.33
C LEU A 267 -7.73 22.70 66.83
#